data_AF-A0A3D8X7A8-F1
#
_entry.id   AF-A0A3D8X7A8-F1
#
_cell.length_a   1.000
_cell.length_b   1.000
_cell.length_c   1.000
_cell.angle_alpha   90.00
_cell.angle_beta   90.00
_cell.angle_gamma   90.00
#
_symmetry.space_group_name_H-M   'P 1'
#
loop_
_entity.id
_entity.type
_entity.pdbx_description
1 polymer ?
#
loop_
_entity_poly.entity_id
_entity_poly.type
_entity_poly.pdbx_seq_one_letter_code
_entity_poly.pdbx_strand_id
1 'polypeptide(L)'
;MNTSHWNESAIHLLETWIQLYKEKKSLIGETESLKILKAEVDGMDKEKCISIVERHLQKVYEELEKERTGSHMNNIEYTMVTFLSSDYPEYIKKRQNHREQLQQLTSIHRNITELFGKELASEADMVAFRNDFFQLTEKYSKTSSLKEIKERWNTYLPAFVDFQKKHENVKQAVARVLEEDKSLKQEWHQLSKNKFVTKQKATAFRAKQHELNESIRKATTAQKQLLELHWPDIRSQFDALQEKMSESLDAMLKEMEHSIEVIRQHDANEHAKLKHSLNDLHTVHKVDVHQTWLAAFIKESRPFFNELSEDIKDSRCRELWNRIYGMYKGIAVNEFIVTYEEFLALQPLNSVKNTEASKPLAQLKVDIKLVALPSYADFPVLKKQQASRRTFPILIGTIIGLVLLLTILYINHDNQTAETSSDIKETTSTKSLKNEETKPADISRTELENFFISYKAAYFSSLNSGDFSAMAPYIDSNQPVYKQLKSYITSLAGKNVSFANDQFLVTKTESHDNGTYDIYTNEVYTFTDSYDASTQFKKERIYHVKIAGKDKLQITKIDTLTDEQKPVEE
;
A
#
# COMPACT_ATOMS: atom_id res chain seq x y z
N MET A 1 39.87 27.54 90.72
CA MET A 1 39.68 28.70 89.83
C MET A 1 39.11 28.20 88.52
N ASN A 2 37.83 28.47 88.21
CA ASN A 2 37.30 28.40 86.83
C ASN A 2 35.94 29.12 86.65
N THR A 3 35.52 29.94 87.62
CA THR A 3 34.16 30.51 87.68
C THR A 3 33.89 31.54 86.59
N SER A 4 34.89 32.34 86.18
CA SER A 4 34.74 33.34 85.10
C SER A 4 34.22 32.67 83.80
N HIS A 5 34.93 31.67 83.29
CA HIS A 5 34.52 30.93 82.09
C HIS A 5 33.16 30.24 82.27
N TRP A 6 32.85 29.74 83.46
CA TRP A 6 31.54 29.13 83.73
C TRP A 6 30.40 30.16 83.61
N ASN A 7 30.58 31.34 84.22
CA ASN A 7 29.65 32.45 84.16
C ASN A 7 29.52 32.99 82.73
N GLU A 8 30.63 33.16 82.02
CA GLU A 8 30.67 33.65 80.63
C GLU A 8 29.88 32.74 79.68
N SER A 9 30.11 31.42 79.73
CA SER A 9 29.33 30.44 78.95
C SER A 9 27.85 30.43 79.37
N ALA A 10 27.53 30.62 80.65
CA ALA A 10 26.15 30.71 81.15
C ALA A 10 25.42 31.99 80.68
N ILE A 11 26.08 33.16 80.76
CA ILE A 11 25.56 34.45 80.29
C ILE A 11 25.24 34.39 78.79
N HIS A 12 26.11 33.76 78.00
CA HIS A 12 25.90 33.54 76.57
C HIS A 12 24.68 32.63 76.29
N LEU A 13 24.55 31.50 77.00
CA LEU A 13 23.39 30.61 76.88
C LEU A 13 22.08 31.36 77.13
N LEU A 14 22.03 32.15 78.20
CA LEU A 14 20.85 32.90 78.61
C LEU A 14 20.51 34.03 77.64
N GLU A 15 21.52 34.75 77.12
CA GLU A 15 21.36 35.75 76.05
C GLU A 15 20.63 35.16 74.83
N THR A 16 21.07 33.99 74.34
CA THR A 16 20.47 33.40 73.14
C THR A 16 19.10 32.77 73.41
N TRP A 17 18.89 32.18 74.59
CA TRP A 17 17.55 31.71 74.99
C TRP A 17 16.54 32.87 75.08
N ILE A 18 16.95 34.04 75.60
CA ILE A 18 16.13 35.27 75.62
C ILE A 18 15.70 35.71 74.20
N GLN A 19 16.47 35.41 73.16
CA GLN A 19 16.05 35.66 71.78
C GLN A 19 15.08 34.56 71.30
N LEU A 20 15.51 33.29 71.34
CA LEU A 20 14.75 32.15 70.82
C LEU A 20 13.36 31.97 71.48
N TYR A 21 13.22 32.35 72.76
CA TYR A 21 11.95 32.26 73.49
C TYR A 21 10.87 33.23 72.96
N LYS A 22 11.26 34.30 72.24
CA LYS A 22 10.32 35.25 71.60
C LYS A 22 9.54 34.60 70.46
N GLU A 23 10.11 33.55 69.86
CA GLU A 23 9.56 32.85 68.69
C GLU A 23 8.51 31.79 69.08
N LYS A 24 8.49 31.33 70.35
CA LYS A 24 7.52 30.34 70.84
C LYS A 24 6.62 30.92 71.93
N LYS A 25 5.33 31.07 71.62
CA LYS A 25 4.34 31.82 72.42
C LYS A 25 4.26 31.43 73.90
N SER A 26 4.45 30.16 74.27
CA SER A 26 4.43 29.71 75.67
C SER A 26 5.73 30.02 76.43
N LEU A 27 6.87 30.12 75.73
CA LEU A 27 8.16 30.44 76.32
C LEU A 27 8.36 31.96 76.52
N ILE A 28 7.58 32.81 75.84
CA ILE A 28 7.63 34.28 75.99
C ILE A 28 7.54 34.71 77.47
N GLY A 29 6.67 34.07 78.27
CA GLY A 29 6.50 34.36 79.70
C GLY A 29 7.74 34.11 80.56
N GLU A 30 8.63 33.22 80.11
CA GLU A 30 9.87 32.86 80.80
C GLU A 30 11.02 33.84 80.51
N THR A 31 10.88 34.70 79.50
CA THR A 31 11.93 35.63 79.04
C THR A 31 12.36 36.59 80.15
N GLU A 32 11.45 37.02 81.03
CA GLU A 32 11.79 37.90 82.15
C GLU A 32 12.57 37.18 83.24
N SER A 33 12.22 35.92 83.54
CA SER A 33 12.98 35.07 84.46
C SER A 33 14.41 34.83 83.96
N LEU A 34 14.60 34.64 82.66
CA LEU A 34 15.93 34.53 82.05
C LEU A 34 16.75 35.82 82.13
N LYS A 35 16.13 37.01 81.96
CA LYS A 35 16.84 38.30 82.13
C LYS A 35 17.33 38.50 83.56
N ILE A 36 16.48 38.23 84.55
CA ILE A 36 16.82 38.34 85.97
C ILE A 36 17.97 37.38 86.29
N LEU A 37 17.89 36.13 85.82
CA LEU A 37 18.96 35.15 85.96
C LEU A 37 20.27 35.64 85.32
N LYS A 38 20.23 36.16 84.09
CA LYS A 38 21.42 36.71 83.39
C LYS A 38 22.08 37.84 84.19
N ALA A 39 21.30 38.68 84.87
CA ALA A 39 21.81 39.77 85.71
C ALA A 39 22.35 39.30 87.07
N GLU A 40 21.95 38.13 87.57
CA GLU A 40 22.40 37.58 88.85
C GLU A 40 23.54 36.54 88.74
N VAL A 41 23.82 35.98 87.55
CA VAL A 41 24.77 34.86 87.37
C VAL A 41 26.14 35.09 88.01
N ASP A 42 26.71 36.29 87.93
CA ASP A 42 28.05 36.56 88.48
C ASP A 42 28.16 36.46 90.00
N GLY A 43 27.03 36.61 90.71
CA GLY A 43 26.93 36.36 92.14
C GLY A 43 26.25 35.04 92.50
N MET A 44 25.95 34.18 91.53
CA MET A 44 25.15 32.98 91.73
C MET A 44 26.02 31.73 91.95
N ASP A 45 25.58 30.89 92.88
CA ASP A 45 26.13 29.54 93.00
C ASP A 45 25.84 28.69 91.75
N LYS A 46 26.78 27.80 91.42
CA LYS A 46 26.76 26.94 90.24
C LYS A 46 25.64 25.89 90.31
N GLU A 47 25.38 25.27 91.46
CA GLU A 47 24.26 24.33 91.62
C GLU A 47 22.92 25.06 91.50
N LYS A 48 22.79 26.25 92.12
CA LYS A 48 21.61 27.12 91.98
C LYS A 48 21.35 27.46 90.51
N CYS A 49 22.37 27.84 89.74
CA CYS A 49 22.20 28.18 88.32
C CYS A 49 21.90 26.93 87.46
N ILE A 50 22.56 25.79 87.71
CA ILE A 50 22.26 24.51 87.03
C ILE A 50 20.80 24.10 87.26
N SER A 51 20.28 24.22 88.49
CA SER A 51 18.88 23.91 88.82
C SER A 51 17.87 24.79 88.06
N ILE A 52 18.23 26.04 87.76
CA ILE A 52 17.36 26.93 86.98
C ILE A 52 17.47 26.61 85.49
N VAL A 53 18.67 26.28 84.98
CA VAL A 53 18.86 25.75 83.61
C VAL A 53 18.06 24.46 83.40
N GLU A 54 18.01 23.54 84.37
CA GLU A 54 17.18 22.33 84.33
C GLU A 54 15.70 22.67 84.12
N ARG A 55 15.18 23.62 84.89
CA ARG A 55 13.78 24.06 84.83
C ARG A 55 13.42 24.64 83.46
N HIS A 56 14.33 25.39 82.84
CA HIS A 56 14.13 25.96 81.51
C HIS A 56 14.27 24.89 80.40
N LEU A 57 15.20 23.94 80.53
CA LEU A 57 15.26 22.76 79.65
C LEU A 57 13.97 21.93 79.71
N GLN A 58 13.43 21.71 80.90
CA GLN A 58 12.18 20.97 81.10
C GLN A 58 11.00 21.66 80.38
N LYS A 59 10.88 23.00 80.48
CA LYS A 59 9.85 23.77 79.75
C LYS A 59 10.04 23.76 78.24
N VAL A 60 11.29 23.80 77.75
CA VAL A 60 11.58 23.66 76.31
C VAL A 60 11.22 22.26 75.82
N TYR A 61 11.58 21.21 76.56
CA TYR A 61 11.21 19.83 76.25
C TYR A 61 9.68 19.66 76.17
N GLU A 62 8.94 20.17 77.16
CA GLU A 62 7.47 20.09 77.23
C GLU A 62 6.78 20.80 76.06
N GLU A 63 7.22 22.00 75.66
CA GLU A 63 6.63 22.68 74.49
C GLU A 63 6.96 21.95 73.18
N LEU A 64 8.21 21.48 73.01
CA LEU A 64 8.59 20.74 71.81
C LEU A 64 7.84 19.41 71.69
N GLU A 65 7.69 18.66 72.78
CA GLU A 65 6.92 17.40 72.81
C GLU A 65 5.44 17.66 72.49
N LYS A 66 4.87 18.74 73.02
CA LYS A 66 3.51 19.22 72.75
C LYS A 66 3.31 19.66 71.29
N GLU A 67 4.24 20.41 70.71
CA GLU A 67 4.21 20.78 69.28
C GLU A 67 4.24 19.55 68.37
N ARG A 68 5.16 18.61 68.65
CA ARG A 68 5.33 17.37 67.88
C ARG A 68 4.10 16.49 67.93
N THR A 69 3.52 16.34 69.13
CA THR A 69 2.32 15.53 69.35
C THR A 69 1.09 16.18 68.74
N GLY A 70 0.84 17.46 69.05
CA GLY A 70 -0.34 18.19 68.59
C GLY A 70 -0.37 18.50 67.09
N SER A 71 0.78 18.43 66.40
CA SER A 71 0.86 18.55 64.95
C SER A 71 1.13 17.22 64.23
N HIS A 72 1.11 16.09 64.94
CA HIS A 72 1.44 14.74 64.41
C HIS A 72 2.80 14.66 63.66
N MET A 73 3.81 15.43 64.08
CA MET A 73 5.05 15.62 63.32
C MET A 73 5.76 14.32 62.96
N ASN A 74 5.80 13.33 63.85
CA ASN A 74 6.42 12.02 63.58
C ASN A 74 5.86 11.35 62.31
N ASN A 75 4.57 11.53 62.01
CA ASN A 75 3.94 10.95 60.82
C ASN A 75 4.32 11.74 59.56
N ILE A 76 4.31 13.08 59.64
CA ILE A 76 4.67 13.96 58.52
C ILE A 76 6.15 13.79 58.17
N GLU A 77 7.04 13.76 59.17
CA GLU A 77 8.48 13.49 59.03
C GLU A 77 8.73 12.14 58.33
N TYR A 78 7.99 11.10 58.71
CA TYR A 78 8.05 9.79 58.04
C TYR A 78 7.57 9.87 56.58
N THR A 79 6.41 10.48 56.32
CA THR A 79 5.86 10.65 54.97
C THR A 79 6.80 11.44 54.06
N MET A 80 7.44 12.51 54.55
CA MET A 80 8.39 13.30 53.78
C MET A 80 9.64 12.49 53.39
N VAL A 81 10.17 11.70 54.32
CA VAL A 81 11.33 10.83 54.05
C VAL A 81 10.96 9.71 53.08
N THR A 82 9.81 9.06 53.24
CA THR A 82 9.34 8.03 52.30
C THR A 82 9.07 8.58 50.90
N PHE A 83 8.51 9.80 50.78
CA PHE A 83 8.32 10.47 49.49
C PHE A 83 9.63 10.69 48.75
N LEU A 84 10.62 11.31 49.40
CA LEU A 84 11.92 11.61 48.81
C LEU A 84 12.74 10.35 48.49
N SER A 85 12.75 9.35 49.37
CA SER A 85 13.62 8.17 49.24
C SER A 85 13.03 7.01 48.43
N SER A 86 11.70 6.94 48.29
CA SER A 86 10.99 5.80 47.70
C SER A 86 9.95 6.25 46.66
N ASP A 87 8.90 6.94 47.10
CA ASP A 87 7.66 7.00 46.32
C ASP A 87 7.79 7.89 45.07
N TYR A 88 8.46 9.05 45.18
CA TYR A 88 8.71 9.91 44.02
C TYR A 88 9.74 9.30 43.04
N PRO A 89 10.91 8.79 43.48
CA PRO A 89 11.81 8.04 42.61
C PRO A 89 11.14 6.86 41.87
N GLU A 90 10.30 6.08 42.56
CA GLU A 90 9.58 4.96 41.93
C GLU A 90 8.53 5.45 40.94
N TYR A 91 7.76 6.48 41.28
CA TYR A 91 6.78 7.11 40.38
C TYR A 91 7.45 7.66 39.11
N ILE A 92 8.55 8.42 39.24
CA ILE A 92 9.31 8.95 38.10
C ILE A 92 9.85 7.81 37.20
N LYS A 93 10.35 6.72 37.80
CA LYS A 93 10.81 5.54 37.06
C LYS A 93 9.67 4.84 36.31
N LYS A 94 8.52 4.59 36.95
CA LYS A 94 7.31 4.05 36.31
C LYS A 94 6.87 4.94 35.14
N ARG A 95 6.75 6.25 35.40
CA ARG A 95 6.35 7.26 34.42
C ARG A 95 7.30 7.36 33.23
N GLN A 96 8.60 7.16 33.43
CA GLN A 96 9.56 7.10 32.33
C GLN A 96 9.34 5.87 31.46
N ASN A 97 9.20 4.68 32.05
CA ASN A 97 8.86 3.45 31.32
C ASN A 97 7.54 3.60 30.54
N HIS A 98 6.52 4.23 31.15
CA HIS A 98 5.25 4.54 30.50
C HIS A 98 5.42 5.48 29.29
N ARG A 99 6.26 6.52 29.38
CA ARG A 99 6.58 7.40 28.23
C ARG A 99 7.25 6.65 27.10
N GLU A 100 8.19 5.76 27.39
CA GLU A 100 8.88 4.95 26.37
C GLU A 100 7.93 3.95 25.71
N GLN A 101 7.05 3.31 26.47
CA GLN A 101 5.98 2.44 25.93
C GLN A 101 5.01 3.22 25.04
N LEU A 102 4.54 4.40 25.47
CA LEU A 102 3.66 5.25 24.67
C LEU A 102 4.33 5.72 23.37
N GLN A 103 5.62 6.07 23.40
CA GLN A 103 6.39 6.42 22.19
C GLN A 103 6.50 5.23 21.22
N GLN A 104 6.77 4.02 21.73
CA GLN A 104 6.81 2.82 20.90
C GLN A 104 5.44 2.52 20.26
N LEU A 105 4.36 2.51 21.04
CA LEU A 105 2.99 2.27 20.55
C LEU A 105 2.55 3.32 19.52
N THR A 106 2.85 4.60 19.75
CA THR A 106 2.55 5.69 18.80
C THR A 106 3.35 5.55 17.51
N SER A 107 4.62 5.14 17.57
CA SER A 107 5.44 4.90 16.38
C SER A 107 4.93 3.72 15.55
N ILE A 108 4.42 2.67 16.20
CA ILE A 108 3.81 1.52 15.52
C ILE A 108 2.50 1.94 14.83
N HIS A 109 1.61 2.68 15.51
CA HIS A 109 0.39 3.23 14.93
C HIS A 109 0.67 4.08 13.67
N ARG A 110 1.68 4.97 13.73
CA ARG A 110 2.13 5.75 12.58
C ARG A 110 2.65 4.86 11.45
N ASN A 111 3.52 3.89 11.73
CA ASN A 111 4.05 2.96 10.72
C ASN A 111 2.93 2.15 10.02
N ILE A 112 1.93 1.67 10.77
CA ILE A 112 0.75 0.98 10.21
C ILE A 112 -0.02 1.90 9.27
N THR A 113 -0.23 3.16 9.67
CA THR A 113 -0.96 4.17 8.89
C THR A 113 -0.21 4.52 7.59
N GLU A 114 1.12 4.72 7.66
CA GLU A 114 1.97 5.01 6.51
C GLU A 114 2.07 3.83 5.53
N LEU A 115 2.12 2.59 6.03
CA LEU A 115 2.16 1.39 5.22
C LEU A 115 0.94 1.28 4.29
N PHE A 116 -0.26 1.60 4.80
CA PHE A 116 -1.50 1.57 4.02
C PHE A 116 -1.73 2.82 3.14
N GLY A 117 -0.88 3.83 3.27
CA GLY A 117 -0.86 5.00 2.38
C GLY A 117 -0.12 4.78 1.04
N LYS A 118 0.52 3.62 0.83
CA LYS A 118 1.36 3.33 -0.34
C LYS A 118 0.54 3.02 -1.60
N GLU A 119 1.03 3.48 -2.75
CA GLU A 119 0.61 3.03 -4.09
C GLU A 119 1.51 1.85 -4.50
N LEU A 120 0.93 0.77 -5.02
CA LEU A 120 1.62 -0.47 -5.35
C LEU A 120 1.49 -0.73 -6.85
N ALA A 121 2.48 -0.28 -7.64
CA ALA A 121 2.44 -0.29 -9.10
C ALA A 121 3.32 -1.38 -9.74
N SER A 122 4.27 -1.94 -8.99
CA SER A 122 5.26 -2.91 -9.47
C SER A 122 5.40 -4.15 -8.57
N GLU A 123 6.01 -5.21 -9.12
CA GLU A 123 6.51 -6.36 -8.35
C GLU A 123 7.36 -5.92 -7.15
N ALA A 124 8.25 -4.93 -7.34
CA ALA A 124 9.11 -4.42 -6.27
C ALA A 124 8.30 -3.77 -5.14
N ASP A 125 7.26 -3.00 -5.46
CA ASP A 125 6.37 -2.38 -4.46
C ASP A 125 5.59 -3.45 -3.68
N MET A 126 5.07 -4.47 -4.36
CA MET A 126 4.36 -5.59 -3.72
C MET A 126 5.27 -6.41 -2.81
N VAL A 127 6.50 -6.71 -3.23
CA VAL A 127 7.50 -7.42 -2.41
C VAL A 127 7.91 -6.58 -1.21
N ALA A 128 8.17 -5.28 -1.39
CA ALA A 128 8.50 -4.36 -0.30
C ALA A 128 7.34 -4.25 0.70
N PHE A 129 6.11 -4.00 0.24
CA PHE A 129 4.92 -3.93 1.08
C PHE A 129 4.70 -5.22 1.88
N ARG A 130 4.80 -6.39 1.23
CA ARG A 130 4.67 -7.69 1.89
C ARG A 130 5.70 -7.86 3.01
N ASN A 131 6.95 -7.48 2.75
CA ASN A 131 8.03 -7.61 3.73
C ASN A 131 7.86 -6.62 4.90
N ASP A 132 7.53 -5.35 4.61
CA ASP A 132 7.19 -4.34 5.62
C ASP A 132 6.04 -4.80 6.50
N PHE A 133 4.96 -5.31 5.90
CA PHE A 133 3.79 -5.84 6.60
C PHE A 133 4.18 -6.96 7.57
N PHE A 134 4.91 -7.99 7.11
CA PHE A 134 5.30 -9.09 8.01
C PHE A 134 6.33 -8.67 9.06
N GLN A 135 7.29 -7.80 8.74
CA GLN A 135 8.23 -7.27 9.73
C GLN A 135 7.51 -6.48 10.84
N LEU A 136 6.47 -5.73 10.47
CA LEU A 136 5.63 -4.98 11.41
C LEU A 136 4.72 -5.91 12.22
N THR A 137 4.05 -6.89 11.57
CA THR A 137 3.05 -7.71 12.25
C THR A 137 3.61 -8.91 13.02
N GLU A 138 4.67 -9.57 12.56
CA GLU A 138 5.26 -10.72 13.29
C GLU A 138 5.89 -10.31 14.64
N LYS A 139 6.17 -9.01 14.81
CA LYS A 139 6.70 -8.45 16.06
C LYS A 139 5.61 -8.11 17.10
N TYR A 140 4.38 -7.87 16.66
CA TYR A 140 3.32 -7.31 17.52
C TYR A 140 1.98 -8.05 17.48
N SER A 141 1.71 -8.88 16.47
CA SER A 141 0.49 -9.68 16.41
C SER A 141 0.63 -11.02 17.10
N LYS A 142 -0.42 -11.41 17.83
CA LYS A 142 -0.61 -12.77 18.37
C LYS A 142 -1.57 -13.60 17.52
N THR A 143 -2.04 -13.06 16.38
CA THR A 143 -3.16 -13.62 15.63
C THR A 143 -2.80 -14.85 14.78
N SER A 144 -3.67 -15.85 14.80
CA SER A 144 -3.64 -16.98 13.87
C SER A 144 -3.82 -16.56 12.40
N SER A 145 -4.48 -15.41 12.16
CA SER A 145 -4.67 -14.83 10.83
C SER A 145 -3.36 -14.55 10.08
N LEU A 146 -2.23 -14.30 10.76
CA LEU A 146 -0.95 -14.08 10.09
C LEU A 146 -0.52 -15.28 9.25
N LYS A 147 -0.82 -16.51 9.67
CA LYS A 147 -0.53 -17.71 8.87
C LYS A 147 -1.35 -17.70 7.57
N GLU A 148 -2.66 -17.46 7.67
CA GLU A 148 -3.56 -17.42 6.51
C GLU A 148 -3.19 -16.28 5.54
N ILE A 149 -2.88 -15.09 6.07
CA ILE A 149 -2.43 -13.94 5.27
C ILE A 149 -1.11 -14.25 4.56
N LYS A 150 -0.19 -14.98 5.20
CA LYS A 150 1.10 -15.41 4.61
C LYS A 150 0.91 -16.48 3.52
N GLU A 151 -0.04 -17.39 3.70
CA GLU A 151 -0.43 -18.38 2.70
C GLU A 151 -1.10 -17.69 1.48
N ARG A 152 -2.08 -16.80 1.71
CA ARG A 152 -2.71 -15.97 0.65
C ARG A 152 -1.68 -15.14 -0.12
N TRP A 153 -0.73 -14.50 0.55
CA TRP A 153 0.37 -13.76 -0.11
C TRP A 153 1.25 -14.64 -1.00
N ASN A 154 1.50 -15.89 -0.60
CA ASN A 154 2.31 -16.82 -1.38
C ASN A 154 1.57 -17.32 -2.65
N THR A 155 0.24 -17.34 -2.65
CA THR A 155 -0.59 -17.59 -3.84
C THR A 155 -0.68 -16.35 -4.74
N TYR A 156 -0.94 -15.17 -4.14
CA TYR A 156 -1.18 -13.93 -4.86
C TYR A 156 0.05 -13.40 -5.60
N LEU A 157 1.21 -13.34 -4.94
CA LEU A 157 2.40 -12.66 -5.49
C LEU A 157 2.87 -13.28 -6.83
N PRO A 158 3.00 -14.61 -7.00
CA PRO A 158 3.34 -15.20 -8.30
C PRO A 158 2.32 -14.88 -9.41
N ALA A 159 1.03 -14.84 -9.09
CA ALA A 159 -0.02 -14.51 -10.06
C ALA A 159 0.06 -13.04 -10.49
N PHE A 160 0.33 -12.12 -9.55
CA PHE A 160 0.59 -10.71 -9.86
C PHE A 160 1.85 -10.52 -10.72
N VAL A 161 2.93 -11.27 -10.48
CA VAL A 161 4.18 -11.18 -11.27
C VAL A 161 3.99 -11.70 -12.70
N ASP A 162 3.29 -12.82 -12.89
CA ASP A 162 2.92 -13.28 -14.24
C ASP A 162 2.00 -12.28 -14.95
N PHE A 163 1.04 -11.68 -14.24
CA PHE A 163 0.21 -10.60 -14.75
C PHE A 163 1.04 -9.37 -15.18
N GLN A 164 1.96 -8.88 -14.34
CA GLN A 164 2.86 -7.75 -14.66
C GLN A 164 3.69 -8.04 -15.92
N LYS A 165 4.23 -9.25 -16.03
CA LYS A 165 5.01 -9.70 -17.20
C LYS A 165 4.15 -9.72 -18.48
N LYS A 166 2.89 -10.13 -18.38
CA LYS A 166 1.92 -10.04 -19.49
C LYS A 166 1.57 -8.59 -19.83
N HIS A 167 1.43 -7.71 -18.85
CA HIS A 167 1.19 -6.27 -19.06
C HIS A 167 2.34 -5.59 -19.79
N GLU A 168 3.58 -5.82 -19.36
CA GLU A 168 4.76 -5.23 -20.02
C GLU A 168 4.92 -5.76 -21.45
N ASN A 169 4.63 -7.05 -21.71
CA ASN A 169 4.59 -7.60 -23.07
C ASN A 169 3.55 -6.91 -23.96
N VAL A 170 2.33 -6.66 -23.45
CA VAL A 170 1.28 -5.91 -24.16
C VAL A 170 1.74 -4.47 -24.42
N LYS A 171 2.27 -3.79 -23.40
CA LYS A 171 2.80 -2.42 -23.50
C LYS A 171 3.92 -2.30 -24.54
N GLN A 172 4.81 -3.28 -24.64
CA GLN A 172 5.82 -3.35 -25.71
C GLN A 172 5.21 -3.60 -27.09
N ALA A 173 4.15 -4.42 -27.21
CA ALA A 173 3.45 -4.62 -28.47
C ALA A 173 2.74 -3.33 -28.95
N VAL A 174 2.06 -2.62 -28.04
CA VAL A 174 1.43 -1.31 -28.34
C VAL A 174 2.49 -0.27 -28.73
N ALA A 175 3.65 -0.24 -28.06
CA ALA A 175 4.75 0.66 -28.43
C ALA A 175 5.29 0.40 -29.85
N ARG A 176 5.39 -0.87 -30.28
CA ARG A 176 5.74 -1.22 -31.68
C ARG A 176 4.67 -0.75 -32.66
N VAL A 177 3.40 -1.02 -32.37
CA VAL A 177 2.24 -0.55 -33.17
C VAL A 177 2.26 0.98 -33.36
N LEU A 178 2.62 1.75 -32.33
CA LEU A 178 2.70 3.21 -32.42
C LEU A 178 3.85 3.70 -33.31
N GLU A 179 5.01 3.04 -33.30
CA GLU A 179 6.12 3.37 -34.21
C GLU A 179 5.87 2.85 -35.64
N GLU A 180 5.18 1.71 -35.81
CA GLU A 180 4.71 1.19 -37.11
C GLU A 180 3.70 2.17 -37.75
N ASP A 181 2.71 2.65 -37.00
CA ASP A 181 1.73 3.66 -37.42
C ASP A 181 2.39 4.99 -37.81
N LYS A 182 3.29 5.50 -36.97
CA LYS A 182 4.08 6.71 -37.20
C LYS A 182 4.95 6.60 -38.46
N SER A 183 5.59 5.44 -38.67
CA SER A 183 6.36 5.15 -39.88
C SER A 183 5.47 5.11 -41.13
N LEU A 184 4.34 4.39 -41.07
CA LEU A 184 3.40 4.28 -42.18
C LEU A 184 2.76 5.64 -42.54
N LYS A 185 2.48 6.49 -41.55
CA LYS A 185 2.04 7.89 -41.75
C LYS A 185 3.11 8.73 -42.47
N GLN A 186 4.39 8.54 -42.16
CA GLN A 186 5.49 9.20 -42.89
C GLN A 186 5.64 8.68 -44.31
N GLU A 187 5.58 7.36 -44.53
CA GLU A 187 5.57 6.76 -45.88
C GLU A 187 4.37 7.24 -46.70
N TRP A 188 3.17 7.35 -46.10
CA TRP A 188 2.00 7.92 -46.75
C TRP A 188 2.22 9.39 -47.10
N HIS A 189 2.83 10.18 -46.22
CA HIS A 189 3.13 11.59 -46.49
C HIS A 189 4.10 11.76 -47.67
N GLN A 190 5.08 10.86 -47.83
CA GLN A 190 5.94 10.83 -49.02
C GLN A 190 5.19 10.33 -50.27
N LEU A 191 4.42 9.24 -50.15
CA LEU A 191 3.68 8.63 -51.26
C LEU A 191 2.58 9.57 -51.79
N SER A 192 1.92 10.32 -50.91
CA SER A 192 0.90 11.32 -51.22
C SER A 192 1.45 12.57 -51.92
N LYS A 193 2.73 12.92 -51.73
CA LYS A 193 3.41 13.99 -52.47
C LYS A 193 3.78 13.61 -53.92
N ASN A 194 3.90 12.33 -54.24
CA ASN A 194 4.22 11.89 -55.60
C ASN A 194 3.04 12.10 -56.57
N LYS A 195 3.31 12.72 -57.73
CA LYS A 195 2.33 12.88 -58.84
C LYS A 195 1.89 11.55 -59.46
N PHE A 196 2.79 10.56 -59.46
CA PHE A 196 2.54 9.22 -60.00
C PHE A 196 2.89 8.14 -58.97
N VAL A 197 2.06 7.10 -58.88
CA VAL A 197 2.25 5.96 -57.97
C VAL A 197 2.12 4.67 -58.75
N THR A 198 3.21 3.90 -58.85
CA THR A 198 3.22 2.62 -59.59
C THR A 198 2.41 1.54 -58.85
N LYS A 199 1.90 0.55 -59.59
CA LYS A 199 1.20 -0.61 -59.00
C LYS A 199 2.03 -1.26 -57.88
N GLN A 200 3.33 -1.46 -58.13
CA GLN A 200 4.26 -2.04 -57.14
C GLN A 200 4.33 -1.22 -55.85
N LYS A 201 4.50 0.11 -55.92
CA LYS A 201 4.54 0.97 -54.72
C LYS A 201 3.20 1.00 -53.99
N ALA A 202 2.07 1.03 -54.72
CA ALA A 202 0.73 0.99 -54.14
C ALA A 202 0.39 -0.36 -53.49
N THR A 203 0.91 -1.48 -54.01
CA THR A 203 0.76 -2.81 -53.39
C THR A 203 1.67 -2.96 -52.17
N ALA A 204 2.94 -2.55 -52.25
CA ALA A 204 3.87 -2.63 -51.12
C ALA A 204 3.42 -1.78 -49.92
N PHE A 205 2.89 -0.57 -50.16
CA PHE A 205 2.32 0.25 -49.08
C PHE A 205 1.06 -0.41 -48.47
N ARG A 206 0.17 -0.98 -49.30
CA ARG A 206 -1.03 -1.67 -48.79
C ARG A 206 -0.72 -2.96 -48.02
N ALA A 207 0.38 -3.65 -48.33
CA ALA A 207 0.87 -4.75 -47.51
C ALA A 207 1.23 -4.26 -46.09
N LYS A 208 2.05 -3.21 -45.97
CA LYS A 208 2.39 -2.60 -44.67
C LYS A 208 1.17 -2.08 -43.90
N GLN A 209 0.18 -1.51 -44.61
CA GLN A 209 -1.09 -1.07 -44.00
C GLN A 209 -1.90 -2.25 -43.43
N HIS A 210 -1.90 -3.39 -44.12
CA HIS A 210 -2.53 -4.61 -43.62
C HIS A 210 -1.75 -5.23 -42.45
N GLU A 211 -0.41 -5.25 -42.52
CA GLU A 211 0.47 -5.71 -41.44
C GLU A 211 0.26 -4.88 -40.16
N LEU A 212 0.27 -3.54 -40.24
CA LEU A 212 -0.05 -2.65 -39.12
C LEU A 212 -1.45 -2.93 -38.55
N ASN A 213 -2.47 -3.09 -39.41
CA ASN A 213 -3.83 -3.37 -38.94
C ASN A 213 -3.92 -4.74 -38.22
N GLU A 214 -3.15 -5.75 -38.66
CA GLU A 214 -2.99 -7.00 -37.93
C GLU A 214 -2.22 -6.84 -36.61
N SER A 215 -1.19 -5.99 -36.55
CA SER A 215 -0.48 -5.64 -35.30
C SER A 215 -1.44 -4.95 -34.31
N ILE A 216 -2.23 -3.97 -34.76
CA ILE A 216 -3.27 -3.28 -33.99
C ILE A 216 -4.28 -4.31 -33.45
N ARG A 217 -4.82 -5.20 -34.30
CA ARG A 217 -5.80 -6.22 -33.89
C ARG A 217 -5.25 -7.20 -32.84
N LYS A 218 -3.99 -7.63 -32.99
CA LYS A 218 -3.30 -8.53 -32.03
C LYS A 218 -3.07 -7.83 -30.68
N ALA A 219 -2.55 -6.61 -30.71
CA ALA A 219 -2.34 -5.81 -29.49
C ALA A 219 -3.67 -5.50 -28.78
N THR A 220 -4.72 -5.15 -29.53
CA THR A 220 -6.08 -4.92 -29.00
C THR A 220 -6.63 -6.16 -28.32
N THR A 221 -6.55 -7.33 -28.97
CA THR A 221 -7.02 -8.61 -28.40
C THR A 221 -6.26 -8.98 -27.13
N ALA A 222 -4.93 -8.85 -27.12
CA ALA A 222 -4.10 -9.16 -25.95
C ALA A 222 -4.35 -8.20 -24.77
N GLN A 223 -4.49 -6.90 -25.05
CA GLN A 223 -4.84 -5.90 -24.05
C GLN A 223 -6.25 -6.13 -23.48
N LYS A 224 -7.22 -6.51 -24.33
CA LYS A 224 -8.58 -6.85 -23.92
C LYS A 224 -8.60 -8.09 -23.02
N GLN A 225 -7.95 -9.19 -23.43
CA GLN A 225 -7.84 -10.40 -22.62
C GLN A 225 -7.20 -10.14 -21.26
N LEU A 226 -6.14 -9.33 -21.23
CA LEU A 226 -5.46 -8.99 -19.98
C LEU A 226 -6.34 -8.18 -19.02
N LEU A 227 -7.07 -7.18 -19.52
CA LEU A 227 -7.78 -6.21 -18.67
C LEU A 227 -9.24 -6.59 -18.37
N GLU A 228 -9.91 -7.33 -19.25
CA GLU A 228 -11.30 -7.78 -19.04
C GLU A 228 -11.41 -9.19 -18.43
N LEU A 229 -10.41 -10.06 -18.62
CA LEU A 229 -10.46 -11.45 -18.12
C LEU A 229 -9.49 -11.71 -16.96
N HIS A 230 -8.24 -11.25 -17.05
CA HIS A 230 -7.24 -11.55 -16.03
C HIS A 230 -7.16 -10.53 -14.90
N TRP A 231 -7.27 -9.23 -15.19
CA TRP A 231 -7.19 -8.20 -14.15
C TRP A 231 -8.29 -8.29 -13.07
N PRO A 232 -9.58 -8.57 -13.38
CA PRO A 232 -10.61 -8.63 -12.35
C PRO A 232 -10.37 -9.72 -11.30
N ASP A 233 -9.82 -10.86 -11.71
CA ASP A 233 -9.42 -11.96 -10.81
C ASP A 233 -8.25 -11.54 -9.91
N ILE A 234 -7.15 -11.04 -10.50
CA ILE A 234 -6.00 -10.54 -9.74
C ILE A 234 -6.41 -9.42 -8.77
N ARG A 235 -7.28 -8.50 -9.17
CA ARG A 235 -7.78 -7.43 -8.29
C ARG A 235 -8.65 -7.98 -7.17
N SER A 236 -9.57 -8.90 -7.46
CA SER A 236 -10.42 -9.55 -6.44
C SER A 236 -9.61 -10.34 -5.41
N GLN A 237 -8.57 -11.06 -5.84
CA GLN A 237 -7.63 -11.74 -4.94
C GLN A 237 -6.85 -10.75 -4.06
N PHE A 238 -6.45 -9.61 -4.61
CA PHE A 238 -5.80 -8.54 -3.83
C PHE A 238 -6.77 -7.91 -2.82
N ASP A 239 -8.00 -7.59 -3.21
CA ASP A 239 -8.99 -6.98 -2.32
C ASP A 239 -9.35 -7.90 -1.15
N ALA A 240 -9.53 -9.21 -1.40
CA ALA A 240 -9.76 -10.21 -0.35
C ALA A 240 -8.52 -10.49 0.52
N LEU A 241 -7.31 -10.16 0.05
CA LEU A 241 -6.08 -10.19 0.85
C LEU A 241 -5.93 -8.92 1.69
N GLN A 242 -6.20 -7.75 1.10
CA GLN A 242 -6.24 -6.45 1.77
C GLN A 242 -7.27 -6.44 2.91
N GLU A 243 -8.46 -6.99 2.70
CA GLU A 243 -9.50 -7.11 3.74
C GLU A 243 -8.96 -7.86 4.97
N LYS A 244 -8.37 -9.05 4.79
CA LYS A 244 -7.79 -9.84 5.91
C LYS A 244 -6.61 -9.13 6.58
N MET A 245 -5.79 -8.40 5.82
CA MET A 245 -4.72 -7.58 6.39
C MET A 245 -5.27 -6.42 7.24
N SER A 246 -6.29 -5.72 6.73
CA SER A 246 -6.95 -4.61 7.43
C SER A 246 -7.68 -5.08 8.70
N GLU A 247 -8.42 -6.18 8.65
CA GLU A 247 -9.02 -6.80 9.86
C GLU A 247 -7.96 -7.09 10.93
N SER A 248 -6.85 -7.72 10.52
CA SER A 248 -5.79 -8.12 11.47
C SER A 248 -5.02 -6.93 12.04
N LEU A 249 -4.97 -5.79 11.33
CA LEU A 249 -4.35 -4.56 11.80
C LEU A 249 -5.30 -3.69 12.61
N ASP A 250 -6.59 -3.62 12.26
CA ASP A 250 -7.63 -2.94 13.05
C ASP A 250 -7.77 -3.57 14.45
N ALA A 251 -7.74 -4.90 14.54
CA ALA A 251 -7.68 -5.61 15.82
C ALA A 251 -6.42 -5.25 16.64
N MET A 252 -5.24 -5.17 15.99
CA MET A 252 -3.98 -4.78 16.63
C MET A 252 -4.00 -3.32 17.10
N LEU A 253 -4.50 -2.40 16.28
CA LEU A 253 -4.63 -0.99 16.61
C LEU A 253 -5.54 -0.80 17.82
N LYS A 254 -6.65 -1.55 17.93
CA LYS A 254 -7.54 -1.54 19.10
C LYS A 254 -6.88 -2.09 20.37
N GLU A 255 -6.06 -3.15 20.27
CA GLU A 255 -5.26 -3.63 21.42
C GLU A 255 -4.21 -2.57 21.85
N MET A 256 -3.64 -1.82 20.90
CA MET A 256 -2.69 -0.72 21.17
C MET A 256 -3.37 0.53 21.74
N GLU A 257 -4.51 0.96 21.21
CA GLU A 257 -5.31 2.08 21.74
C GLU A 257 -5.76 1.79 23.18
N HIS A 258 -6.24 0.56 23.45
CA HIS A 258 -6.57 0.13 24.81
C HIS A 258 -5.33 0.12 25.74
N SER A 259 -4.18 -0.37 25.25
CA SER A 259 -2.93 -0.37 26.03
C SER A 259 -2.44 1.05 26.35
N ILE A 260 -2.54 1.98 25.39
CA ILE A 260 -2.23 3.40 25.59
C ILE A 260 -3.12 4.00 26.69
N GLU A 261 -4.41 3.69 26.68
CA GLU A 261 -5.37 4.22 27.66
C GLU A 261 -5.18 3.61 29.05
N VAL A 262 -4.87 2.31 29.15
CA VAL A 262 -4.52 1.66 30.44
C VAL A 262 -3.26 2.28 31.05
N ILE A 263 -2.22 2.56 30.24
CA ILE A 263 -1.00 3.24 30.69
C ILE A 263 -1.30 4.66 31.19
N ARG A 264 -2.13 5.42 30.46
CA ARG A 264 -2.61 6.76 30.84
C ARG A 264 -3.36 6.76 32.16
N GLN A 265 -4.33 5.85 32.32
CA GLN A 265 -5.11 5.72 33.55
C GLN A 265 -4.23 5.28 34.73
N HIS A 266 -3.24 4.40 34.52
CA HIS A 266 -2.30 3.99 35.56
C HIS A 266 -1.42 5.17 36.03
N ASP A 267 -0.88 5.97 35.10
CA ASP A 267 -0.11 7.19 35.41
C ASP A 267 -0.94 8.19 36.23
N ALA A 268 -2.17 8.49 35.77
CA ALA A 268 -3.09 9.39 36.46
C ALA A 268 -3.48 8.89 37.86
N ASN A 269 -3.70 7.58 38.03
CA ASN A 269 -4.08 6.98 39.31
C ASN A 269 -2.92 6.99 40.32
N GLU A 270 -1.69 6.64 39.92
CA GLU A 270 -0.53 6.70 40.81
C GLU A 270 -0.20 8.16 41.20
N HIS A 271 -0.31 9.11 40.25
CA HIS A 271 -0.17 10.54 40.55
C HIS A 271 -1.26 11.04 41.52
N ALA A 272 -2.52 10.65 41.34
CA ALA A 272 -3.61 11.04 42.23
C ALA A 272 -3.43 10.45 43.65
N LYS A 273 -3.01 9.18 43.75
CA LYS A 273 -2.68 8.49 44.99
C LYS A 273 -1.52 9.18 45.74
N LEU A 274 -0.41 9.46 45.04
CA LEU A 274 0.76 10.10 45.64
C LEU A 274 0.47 11.54 46.09
N LYS A 275 -0.33 12.29 45.32
CA LYS A 275 -0.83 13.60 45.74
C LYS A 275 -1.72 13.51 46.98
N HIS A 276 -2.61 12.51 47.06
CA HIS A 276 -3.52 12.36 48.18
C HIS A 276 -2.80 12.09 49.52
N SER A 277 -1.71 11.30 49.51
CA SER A 277 -0.86 11.08 50.69
C SER A 277 -0.09 12.31 51.19
N LEU A 278 -0.09 13.41 50.41
CA LEU A 278 0.72 14.61 50.63
C LEU A 278 -0.13 15.89 50.68
N ASN A 279 -1.42 15.74 50.98
CA ASN A 279 -2.46 16.77 50.79
C ASN A 279 -2.34 18.03 51.70
N ASP A 280 -1.44 18.07 52.68
CA ASP A 280 -1.33 19.19 53.64
C ASP A 280 0.11 19.76 53.77
N LEU A 281 0.48 20.61 52.80
CA LEU A 281 1.71 21.43 52.84
C LEU A 281 1.78 22.37 54.05
N HIS A 282 0.64 22.75 54.64
CA HIS A 282 0.63 23.62 55.83
C HIS A 282 1.11 22.86 57.09
N THR A 283 0.94 21.53 57.15
CA THR A 283 1.58 20.71 58.18
C THR A 283 3.09 20.50 57.95
N VAL A 284 3.55 20.43 56.70
CA VAL A 284 4.98 20.39 56.35
C VAL A 284 5.69 21.65 56.84
N HIS A 285 5.09 22.84 56.66
CA HIS A 285 5.65 24.09 57.18
C HIS A 285 5.72 24.13 58.73
N LYS A 286 4.87 23.39 59.45
CA LYS A 286 5.00 23.25 60.92
C LYS A 286 6.22 22.41 61.30
N VAL A 287 6.54 21.36 60.53
CA VAL A 287 7.78 20.59 60.69
C VAL A 287 9.00 21.44 60.38
N ASP A 288 8.96 22.26 59.32
CA ASP A 288 10.02 23.21 58.96
C ASP A 288 10.34 24.20 60.08
N VAL A 289 9.33 24.93 60.57
CA VAL A 289 9.49 25.90 61.68
C VAL A 289 9.99 25.23 62.96
N HIS A 290 9.50 24.03 63.27
CA HIS A 290 9.93 23.28 64.45
C HIS A 290 11.37 22.78 64.34
N GLN A 291 11.76 22.14 63.23
CA GLN A 291 13.13 21.65 63.02
C GLN A 291 14.13 22.81 62.88
N THR A 292 13.72 23.95 62.29
CA THR A 292 14.55 25.17 62.18
C THR A 292 14.80 25.81 63.55
N TRP A 293 13.76 26.04 64.36
CA TRP A 293 13.93 26.56 65.73
C TRP A 293 14.79 25.61 66.58
N LEU A 294 14.55 24.31 66.45
CA LEU A 294 15.29 23.29 67.18
C LEU A 294 16.76 23.21 66.74
N ALA A 295 17.05 23.37 65.45
CA ALA A 295 18.42 23.48 64.94
C ALA A 295 19.14 24.71 65.52
N ALA A 296 18.46 25.86 65.61
CA ALA A 296 19.00 27.07 66.24
C ALA A 296 19.24 26.85 67.74
N PHE A 297 18.24 26.37 68.49
CA PHE A 297 18.38 26.05 69.91
C PHE A 297 19.54 25.09 70.19
N ILE A 298 19.68 24.04 69.36
CA ILE A 298 20.79 23.08 69.46
C ILE A 298 22.13 23.73 69.11
N LYS A 299 22.22 24.52 68.03
CA LYS A 299 23.45 25.19 67.61
C LYS A 299 23.99 26.13 68.69
N GLU A 300 23.11 26.99 69.22
CA GLU A 300 23.48 28.09 70.11
C GLU A 300 23.74 27.63 71.55
N SER A 301 23.07 26.56 71.99
CA SER A 301 23.27 26.02 73.35
C SER A 301 24.41 25.00 73.43
N ARG A 302 24.79 24.37 72.29
CA ARG A 302 25.86 23.35 72.23
C ARG A 302 27.19 23.74 72.88
N PRO A 303 27.71 25.00 72.78
CA PRO A 303 28.95 25.39 73.44
C PRO A 303 28.91 25.12 74.95
N PHE A 304 27.91 25.67 75.65
CA PHE A 304 27.69 25.46 77.09
C PHE A 304 27.65 23.97 77.47
N PHE A 305 26.85 23.17 76.75
CA PHE A 305 26.71 21.74 77.04
C PHE A 305 27.96 20.89 76.70
N ASN A 306 28.91 21.41 75.91
CA ASN A 306 30.14 20.69 75.54
C ASN A 306 31.36 21.17 76.35
N GLU A 307 31.56 22.47 76.49
CA GLU A 307 32.64 23.09 77.29
C GLU A 307 32.58 22.64 78.74
N LEU A 308 31.37 22.57 79.29
CA LEU A 308 31.11 22.20 80.68
C LEU A 308 30.79 20.70 80.83
N SER A 309 31.11 19.87 79.84
CA SER A 309 30.60 18.49 79.74
C SER A 309 30.89 17.59 80.95
N GLU A 310 32.00 17.78 81.68
CA GLU A 310 32.26 17.08 82.96
C GLU A 310 31.46 17.67 84.14
N ASP A 311 31.23 18.99 84.15
CA ASP A 311 30.50 19.71 85.22
C ASP A 311 29.00 19.40 85.27
N ILE A 312 28.43 18.93 84.16
CA ILE A 312 27.00 18.59 84.01
C ILE A 312 26.77 17.13 83.61
N LYS A 313 27.83 16.30 83.56
CA LYS A 313 27.88 14.97 82.94
C LYS A 313 26.72 14.06 83.36
N ASP A 314 26.53 13.93 84.67
CA ASP A 314 25.53 13.08 85.33
C ASP A 314 24.31 13.89 85.82
N SER A 315 24.14 15.12 85.32
CA SER A 315 23.00 15.98 85.68
C SER A 315 21.77 15.73 84.80
N ARG A 316 20.58 15.99 85.35
CA ARG A 316 19.33 15.98 84.58
C ARG A 316 19.30 17.03 83.46
N CYS A 317 20.12 18.10 83.55
CA CYS A 317 20.34 19.01 82.44
C CYS A 317 20.93 18.29 81.21
N ARG A 318 21.91 17.40 81.39
CA ARG A 318 22.50 16.63 80.29
C ARG A 318 21.51 15.62 79.71
N GLU A 319 20.68 15.01 80.55
CA GLU A 319 19.61 14.12 80.10
C GLU A 319 18.56 14.87 79.26
N LEU A 320 18.01 15.98 79.76
CA LEU A 320 17.02 16.81 79.06
C LEU A 320 17.59 17.39 77.76
N TRP A 321 18.85 17.84 77.78
CA TRP A 321 19.57 18.26 76.58
C TRP A 321 19.65 17.14 75.53
N ASN A 322 20.06 15.93 75.92
CA ASN A 322 20.12 14.78 75.01
C ASN A 322 18.74 14.41 74.46
N ARG A 323 17.67 14.51 75.27
CA ARG A 323 16.29 14.29 74.83
C ARG A 323 15.84 15.31 73.79
N ILE A 324 16.08 16.61 74.03
CA ILE A 324 15.78 17.70 73.08
C ILE A 324 16.60 17.51 71.79
N TYR A 325 17.89 17.21 71.91
CA TYR A 325 18.76 16.90 70.78
C TYR A 325 18.23 15.73 69.94
N GLY A 326 17.71 14.69 70.58
CA GLY A 326 17.10 13.53 69.92
C GLY A 326 15.80 13.82 69.16
N MET A 327 15.15 14.97 69.38
CA MET A 327 14.00 15.41 68.57
C MET A 327 14.43 15.96 67.20
N TYR A 328 15.67 16.46 67.07
CA TYR A 328 16.17 16.99 65.81
C TYR A 328 16.48 15.85 64.84
N LYS A 329 15.92 15.94 63.63
CA LYS A 329 16.03 14.89 62.61
C LYS A 329 16.89 15.28 61.40
N GLY A 330 17.22 16.57 61.24
CA GLY A 330 17.99 17.05 60.09
C GLY A 330 17.31 16.79 58.75
N ILE A 331 15.97 16.73 58.72
CA ILE A 331 15.19 16.45 57.51
C ILE A 331 15.33 17.62 56.54
N ALA A 332 15.57 17.30 55.26
CA ALA A 332 15.69 18.28 54.19
C ALA A 332 14.30 18.81 53.78
N VAL A 333 13.68 19.63 54.63
CA VAL A 333 12.30 20.12 54.38
C VAL A 333 12.21 20.95 53.09
N ASN A 334 13.23 21.77 52.80
CA ASN A 334 13.33 22.51 51.54
C ASN A 334 13.45 21.59 50.31
N GLU A 335 14.17 20.47 50.42
CA GLU A 335 14.28 19.47 49.34
C GLU A 335 12.91 18.83 49.10
N PHE A 336 12.21 18.41 50.16
CA PHE A 336 10.83 17.92 50.07
C PHE A 336 9.89 18.94 49.39
N ILE A 337 9.94 20.22 49.77
CA ILE A 337 9.07 21.25 49.20
C ILE A 337 9.34 21.40 47.69
N VAL A 338 10.60 21.56 47.28
CA VAL A 338 10.99 21.69 45.87
C VAL A 338 10.58 20.45 45.06
N THR A 339 10.88 19.25 45.56
CA THR A 339 10.51 17.98 44.89
C THR A 339 9.00 17.78 44.82
N TYR A 340 8.23 18.26 45.81
CA TYR A 340 6.77 18.19 45.77
C TYR A 340 6.15 19.25 44.82
N GLU A 341 6.74 20.43 44.69
CA GLU A 341 6.36 21.42 43.67
C GLU A 341 6.68 20.93 42.24
N GLU A 342 7.85 20.31 42.03
CA GLU A 342 8.18 19.62 40.78
C GLU A 342 7.15 18.53 40.45
N PHE A 343 6.82 17.68 41.43
CA PHE A 343 5.80 16.64 41.29
C PHE A 343 4.43 17.23 40.89
N LEU A 344 3.96 18.27 41.58
CA LEU A 344 2.68 18.93 41.28
C LEU A 344 2.64 19.61 39.91
N ALA A 345 3.79 19.98 39.34
CA ALA A 345 3.88 20.53 37.98
C ALA A 345 3.74 19.46 36.87
N LEU A 346 3.85 18.17 37.19
CA LEU A 346 3.78 17.08 36.21
C LEU A 346 2.35 16.88 35.67
N GLN A 347 2.10 17.42 34.46
CA GLN A 347 0.86 17.16 33.72
C GLN A 347 0.67 15.65 33.47
N PRO A 348 -0.51 15.05 33.77
CA PRO A 348 -0.78 13.64 33.45
C PRO A 348 -0.55 13.31 31.98
N LEU A 349 -0.15 12.07 31.66
CA LEU A 349 0.15 11.64 30.27
C LEU A 349 -1.08 11.72 29.32
N ASN A 350 -2.27 11.90 29.87
CA ASN A 350 -3.52 12.16 29.16
C ASN A 350 -3.51 13.51 28.41
N SER A 351 -2.66 14.46 28.79
CA SER A 351 -2.59 15.79 28.16
C SER A 351 -2.00 15.78 26.74
N VAL A 352 -1.25 14.74 26.37
CA VAL A 352 -0.70 14.56 25.02
C VAL A 352 -1.83 14.10 24.09
N LYS A 353 -2.43 15.07 23.38
CA LYS A 353 -3.48 14.80 22.38
C LYS A 353 -2.97 13.86 21.28
N ASN A 354 -3.58 12.68 21.18
CA ASN A 354 -3.52 11.88 19.96
C ASN A 354 -4.42 12.55 18.90
N THR A 355 -3.93 13.62 18.26
CA THR A 355 -4.67 14.33 17.19
C THR A 355 -4.86 13.51 15.91
N GLU A 356 -4.27 12.30 15.87
CA GLU A 356 -4.34 11.34 14.76
C GLU A 356 -5.19 10.09 15.11
N ALA A 357 -6.07 10.18 16.11
CA ALA A 357 -6.93 9.08 16.54
C ALA A 357 -7.80 8.54 15.38
N SER A 358 -7.74 7.22 15.17
CA SER A 358 -8.73 6.40 14.46
C SER A 358 -9.26 6.95 13.14
N LYS A 359 -8.36 7.25 12.19
CA LYS A 359 -8.74 7.21 10.76
C LYS A 359 -8.78 5.74 10.32
N PRO A 360 -9.82 5.27 9.60
CA PRO A 360 -9.83 3.93 9.05
C PRO A 360 -8.65 3.76 8.07
N LEU A 361 -8.07 2.56 8.04
CA LEU A 361 -6.94 2.24 7.16
C LEU A 361 -7.30 2.56 5.70
N ALA A 362 -6.42 3.30 5.03
CA ALA A 362 -6.59 3.63 3.62
C ALA A 362 -6.56 2.36 2.76
N GLN A 363 -7.38 2.31 1.71
CA GLN A 363 -7.29 1.22 0.73
C GLN A 363 -6.03 1.38 -0.12
N LEU A 364 -5.31 0.28 -0.32
CA LEU A 364 -4.12 0.21 -1.13
C LEU A 364 -4.49 0.32 -2.62
N LYS A 365 -3.84 1.28 -3.28
CA LYS A 365 -4.03 1.53 -4.70
C LYS A 365 -3.10 0.61 -5.48
N VAL A 366 -3.69 -0.24 -6.32
CA VAL A 366 -2.99 -1.04 -7.31
C VAL A 366 -3.52 -0.56 -8.65
N ASP A 367 -2.77 0.33 -9.30
CA ASP A 367 -3.16 0.98 -10.56
C ASP A 367 -2.54 0.28 -11.77
N ILE A 368 -3.25 0.31 -12.90
CA ILE A 368 -2.76 -0.22 -14.18
C ILE A 368 -3.00 0.82 -15.25
N LYS A 369 -1.89 1.41 -15.73
CA LYS A 369 -1.92 2.45 -16.75
C LYS A 369 -2.24 1.82 -18.10
N LEU A 370 -3.42 2.16 -18.61
CA LEU A 370 -3.89 1.79 -19.95
C LEU A 370 -3.00 2.45 -21.00
N VAL A 371 -2.49 1.67 -21.96
CA VAL A 371 -1.79 2.22 -23.12
C VAL A 371 -2.80 2.47 -24.23
N ALA A 372 -2.79 3.67 -24.84
CA ALA A 372 -3.68 4.00 -25.94
C ALA A 372 -3.19 3.36 -27.25
N LEU A 373 -4.10 2.71 -27.97
CA LEU A 373 -3.88 2.15 -29.31
C LEU A 373 -4.32 3.15 -30.40
N PRO A 374 -3.63 3.22 -31.55
CA PRO A 374 -4.12 3.96 -32.70
C PRO A 374 -5.32 3.26 -33.34
N SER A 375 -6.20 4.04 -33.96
CA SER A 375 -7.26 3.52 -34.83
C SER A 375 -6.68 2.75 -36.02
N TYR A 376 -7.45 1.80 -36.58
CA TYR A 376 -7.07 1.11 -37.81
C TYR A 376 -6.71 2.10 -38.93
N ALA A 377 -5.62 1.82 -39.64
CA ALA A 377 -5.12 2.66 -40.71
C ALA A 377 -5.93 2.44 -41.99
N ASP A 378 -6.72 3.44 -42.38
CA ASP A 378 -7.28 3.58 -43.72
C ASP A 378 -6.63 4.75 -44.47
N PHE A 379 -5.84 4.42 -45.49
CA PHE A 379 -5.23 5.39 -46.40
C PHE A 379 -5.83 5.22 -47.81
N PRO A 380 -6.24 6.30 -48.50
CA PRO A 380 -6.90 6.24 -49.82
C PRO A 380 -5.91 6.00 -50.98
N VAL A 381 -5.08 4.95 -50.86
CA VAL A 381 -4.03 4.55 -51.81
C VAL A 381 -4.61 4.26 -53.20
N LEU A 382 -5.78 3.61 -53.25
CA LEU A 382 -6.46 3.25 -54.49
C LEU A 382 -6.92 4.49 -55.28
N LYS A 383 -7.59 5.44 -54.63
CA LYS A 383 -8.02 6.71 -55.24
C LYS A 383 -6.83 7.48 -55.84
N LYS A 384 -5.68 7.46 -55.17
CA LYS A 384 -4.43 8.04 -55.72
C LYS A 384 -3.83 7.25 -56.89
N GLN A 385 -3.85 5.92 -56.84
CA GLN A 385 -3.38 5.06 -57.93
C GLN A 385 -4.27 5.20 -59.19
N GLN A 386 -5.58 5.36 -59.03
CA GLN A 386 -6.53 5.65 -60.12
C GLN A 386 -6.27 7.04 -60.72
N ALA A 387 -6.07 8.08 -59.91
CA ALA A 387 -5.69 9.42 -60.39
C ALA A 387 -4.38 9.38 -61.20
N SER A 388 -3.36 8.66 -60.71
CA SER A 388 -2.09 8.40 -61.42
C SER A 388 -2.27 7.62 -62.73
N ARG A 389 -3.35 6.86 -62.91
CA ARG A 389 -3.68 6.15 -64.16
C ARG A 389 -4.40 7.03 -65.17
N ARG A 390 -5.17 8.04 -64.76
CA ARG A 390 -5.80 9.01 -65.68
C ARG A 390 -4.79 9.96 -66.34
N THR A 391 -3.70 10.30 -65.66
CA THR A 391 -2.66 11.22 -66.20
C THR A 391 -1.57 10.53 -67.03
N PHE A 392 -1.30 9.25 -66.79
CA PHE A 392 -0.26 8.49 -67.53
C PHE A 392 -0.47 8.39 -69.06
N PRO A 393 -1.67 8.09 -69.60
CA PRO A 393 -1.88 7.99 -71.04
C PRO A 393 -1.74 9.34 -71.77
N ILE A 394 -1.88 10.48 -71.07
CA ILE A 394 -1.71 11.82 -71.66
C ILE A 394 -0.24 12.09 -72.01
N LEU A 395 0.70 11.55 -71.23
CA LEU A 395 2.15 11.68 -71.47
C LEU A 395 2.73 10.59 -72.37
N ILE A 396 2.10 9.41 -72.43
CA ILE A 396 2.56 8.31 -73.29
C ILE A 396 1.89 8.35 -74.67
N GLY A 397 0.64 8.81 -74.77
CA GLY A 397 -0.06 8.93 -76.06
C GLY A 397 0.62 9.89 -77.04
N THR A 398 1.22 10.97 -76.54
CA THR A 398 2.03 11.92 -77.33
C THR A 398 3.35 11.34 -77.82
N ILE A 399 3.90 10.32 -77.17
CA ILE A 399 5.15 9.65 -77.59
C ILE A 399 4.84 8.45 -78.50
N ILE A 400 3.91 7.58 -78.11
CA ILE A 400 3.51 6.40 -78.90
C ILE A 400 2.84 6.80 -80.21
N GLY A 401 2.02 7.87 -80.23
CA GLY A 401 1.44 8.40 -81.47
C GLY A 401 2.48 8.89 -82.47
N LEU A 402 3.61 9.41 -81.98
CA LEU A 402 4.73 9.87 -82.80
C LEU A 402 5.56 8.70 -83.36
N VAL A 403 5.73 7.63 -82.58
CA VAL A 403 6.46 6.42 -83.01
C VAL A 403 5.64 5.58 -83.99
N LEU A 404 4.33 5.41 -83.78
CA LEU A 404 3.47 4.63 -84.69
C LEU A 404 3.37 5.26 -86.09
N LEU A 405 3.37 6.59 -86.17
CA LEU A 405 3.34 7.30 -87.45
C LEU A 405 4.66 7.13 -88.25
N LEU A 406 5.76 6.82 -87.57
CA LEU A 406 7.05 6.49 -88.19
C LEU A 406 7.16 5.01 -88.59
N THR A 407 6.61 4.05 -87.82
CA THR A 407 6.68 2.62 -88.19
C THR A 407 5.73 2.24 -89.33
N ILE A 408 4.58 2.89 -89.46
CA ILE A 408 3.64 2.68 -90.59
C ILE A 408 4.28 3.04 -91.94
N LEU A 409 5.31 3.87 -91.96
CA LEU A 409 6.06 4.25 -93.17
C LEU A 409 7.19 3.28 -93.56
N TYR A 410 7.57 2.31 -92.72
CA TYR A 410 8.86 1.61 -92.88
C TYR A 410 8.79 0.11 -93.24
N ILE A 411 7.72 -0.62 -92.89
CA ILE A 411 7.69 -2.10 -93.08
C ILE A 411 6.59 -2.53 -94.05
N ASN A 412 6.93 -2.42 -95.33
CA ASN A 412 6.29 -3.14 -96.44
C ASN A 412 7.27 -4.19 -96.99
N HIS A 413 7.51 -5.27 -96.23
CA HIS A 413 8.33 -6.41 -96.66
C HIS A 413 8.06 -7.66 -95.79
N ASP A 414 7.82 -8.82 -96.43
CA ASP A 414 7.84 -10.25 -95.98
C ASP A 414 7.56 -10.66 -94.51
N ASN A 415 6.70 -11.66 -94.22
CA ASN A 415 6.81 -13.13 -94.46
C ASN A 415 8.00 -13.80 -93.70
N GLN A 416 7.93 -15.02 -93.13
CA GLN A 416 6.87 -16.05 -93.05
C GLN A 416 7.18 -17.12 -91.97
N THR A 417 6.17 -17.65 -91.25
CA THR A 417 6.14 -18.99 -90.57
C THR A 417 7.23 -19.28 -89.49
N ALA A 418 7.24 -20.37 -88.70
CA ALA A 418 6.47 -21.63 -88.66
C ALA A 418 6.19 -22.13 -87.22
N GLU A 419 5.58 -23.32 -87.09
CA GLU A 419 5.08 -23.95 -85.84
C GLU A 419 6.18 -24.76 -85.09
N THR A 420 5.96 -25.47 -83.97
CA THR A 420 5.27 -26.79 -83.89
C THR A 420 4.96 -27.21 -82.41
N SER A 421 4.16 -28.28 -82.25
CA SER A 421 3.76 -29.07 -81.04
C SER A 421 4.90 -29.48 -80.07
N SER A 422 4.69 -30.07 -78.88
CA SER A 422 3.74 -31.13 -78.43
C SER A 422 3.75 -31.31 -76.88
N ASP A 423 3.13 -32.32 -76.23
CA ASP A 423 1.74 -32.81 -76.23
C ASP A 423 1.51 -33.68 -74.94
N ILE A 424 0.27 -34.09 -74.66
CA ILE A 424 -0.30 -34.64 -73.41
C ILE A 424 0.19 -36.05 -73.03
N LYS A 425 0.20 -36.37 -71.72
CA LYS A 425 -0.18 -37.73 -71.25
C LYS A 425 -0.73 -37.83 -69.81
N GLU A 426 -1.93 -38.41 -69.68
CA GLU A 426 -2.53 -38.90 -68.43
C GLU A 426 -2.29 -40.43 -68.26
N THR A 427 -2.48 -40.98 -67.04
CA THR A 427 -2.93 -42.38 -66.69
C THR A 427 -2.62 -42.68 -65.20
N THR A 428 -3.38 -43.41 -64.35
CA THR A 428 -4.82 -43.75 -64.20
C THR A 428 -5.02 -44.31 -62.76
N SER A 429 -6.26 -44.35 -62.24
CA SER A 429 -6.69 -45.06 -61.01
C SER A 429 -6.22 -46.52 -60.93
N THR A 430 -6.01 -47.20 -59.78
CA THR A 430 -6.96 -47.66 -58.73
C THR A 430 -6.13 -48.26 -57.56
N LYS A 431 -6.58 -48.73 -56.37
CA LYS A 431 -7.89 -49.08 -55.75
C LYS A 431 -7.83 -48.93 -54.20
N SER A 432 -8.83 -49.46 -53.47
CA SER A 432 -9.04 -49.36 -52.01
C SER A 432 -8.95 -50.72 -51.29
N LEU A 433 -8.70 -50.70 -49.98
CA LEU A 433 -9.11 -51.73 -49.02
C LEU A 433 -9.52 -51.13 -47.65
N LYS A 434 -10.41 -51.83 -46.94
CA LYS A 434 -10.85 -51.62 -45.53
C LYS A 434 -9.69 -51.92 -44.54
N ASN A 435 -9.73 -51.62 -43.24
CA ASN A 435 -10.78 -51.26 -42.26
C ASN A 435 -10.11 -50.25 -41.24
N GLU A 436 -10.64 -49.73 -40.12
CA GLU A 436 -11.63 -50.14 -39.10
C GLU A 436 -12.42 -48.92 -38.56
N GLU A 437 -13.50 -49.17 -37.82
CA GLU A 437 -14.42 -48.16 -37.30
C GLU A 437 -14.16 -47.87 -35.80
N THR A 438 -13.30 -46.90 -35.52
CA THR A 438 -13.01 -46.46 -34.15
C THR A 438 -14.06 -45.45 -33.68
N LYS A 439 -14.68 -45.68 -32.51
CA LYS A 439 -15.63 -44.73 -31.89
C LYS A 439 -14.99 -43.33 -31.82
N PRO A 440 -15.65 -42.28 -32.34
CA PRO A 440 -15.06 -40.94 -32.41
C PRO A 440 -14.76 -40.38 -31.02
N ALA A 441 -13.67 -39.63 -30.91
CA ALA A 441 -13.40 -38.81 -29.74
C ALA A 441 -14.41 -37.64 -29.69
N ASP A 442 -14.85 -37.30 -28.47
CA ASP A 442 -15.77 -36.19 -28.22
C ASP A 442 -15.02 -34.87 -28.37
N ILE A 443 -15.29 -34.15 -29.47
CA ILE A 443 -14.59 -32.89 -29.80
C ILE A 443 -15.29 -31.75 -29.07
N SER A 444 -14.51 -30.95 -28.33
CA SER A 444 -15.08 -29.86 -27.54
C SER A 444 -15.67 -28.77 -28.43
N ARG A 445 -16.70 -28.09 -27.90
CA ARG A 445 -17.29 -26.89 -28.53
C ARG A 445 -16.24 -25.86 -28.92
N THR A 446 -15.22 -25.66 -28.06
CA THR A 446 -14.11 -24.73 -28.29
C THR A 446 -13.27 -25.11 -29.51
N GLU A 447 -13.08 -26.41 -29.78
CA GLU A 447 -12.35 -26.89 -30.96
C GLU A 447 -13.18 -26.73 -32.24
N LEU A 448 -14.49 -26.97 -32.19
CA LEU A 448 -15.41 -26.68 -33.30
C LEU A 448 -15.43 -25.19 -33.65
N GLU A 449 -15.53 -24.31 -32.65
CA GLU A 449 -15.49 -22.86 -32.83
C GLU A 449 -14.12 -22.40 -33.40
N ASN A 450 -13.00 -22.90 -32.87
CA ASN A 450 -11.65 -22.58 -33.37
C ASN A 450 -11.39 -23.08 -34.80
N PHE A 451 -11.79 -24.31 -35.13
CA PHE A 451 -11.77 -24.85 -36.49
C PHE A 451 -12.53 -23.93 -37.45
N PHE A 452 -13.72 -23.49 -37.02
CA PHE A 452 -14.62 -22.76 -37.87
C PHE A 452 -14.25 -21.28 -38.06
N ILE A 453 -13.68 -20.63 -37.03
CA ILE A 453 -13.01 -19.33 -37.15
C ILE A 453 -11.85 -19.41 -38.16
N SER A 454 -11.03 -20.46 -38.07
CA SER A 454 -9.90 -20.68 -38.98
C SER A 454 -10.35 -20.90 -40.42
N TYR A 455 -11.42 -21.70 -40.61
CA TYR A 455 -12.11 -21.87 -41.89
C TYR A 455 -12.64 -20.54 -42.46
N LYS A 456 -13.27 -19.68 -41.63
CA LYS A 456 -13.82 -18.39 -42.09
C LYS A 456 -12.72 -17.41 -42.50
N ALA A 457 -11.61 -17.36 -41.77
CA ALA A 457 -10.44 -16.59 -42.19
C ALA A 457 -9.90 -17.07 -43.55
N ALA A 458 -9.79 -18.40 -43.74
CA ALA A 458 -9.40 -18.98 -45.02
C ALA A 458 -10.41 -18.69 -46.15
N TYR A 459 -11.71 -18.74 -45.86
CA TYR A 459 -12.78 -18.44 -46.82
C TYR A 459 -12.70 -17.01 -47.35
N PHE A 460 -12.64 -16.00 -46.46
CA PHE A 460 -12.54 -14.60 -46.90
C PHE A 460 -11.20 -14.28 -47.56
N SER A 461 -10.11 -14.94 -47.17
CA SER A 461 -8.82 -14.86 -47.88
C SER A 461 -8.95 -15.41 -49.31
N SER A 462 -9.57 -16.58 -49.47
CA SER A 462 -9.84 -17.19 -50.78
C SER A 462 -10.79 -16.36 -51.65
N LEU A 463 -11.86 -15.78 -51.09
CA LEU A 463 -12.78 -14.89 -51.82
C LEU A 463 -12.07 -13.64 -52.38
N ASN A 464 -11.24 -12.98 -51.57
CA ASN A 464 -10.55 -11.74 -51.96
C ASN A 464 -9.32 -11.97 -52.86
N SER A 465 -8.72 -13.16 -52.83
CA SER A 465 -7.58 -13.52 -53.70
C SER A 465 -8.00 -14.21 -55.01
N GLY A 466 -9.13 -14.90 -55.01
CA GLY A 466 -9.51 -15.85 -56.07
C GLY A 466 -8.80 -17.21 -55.98
N ASP A 467 -7.92 -17.42 -54.98
CA ASP A 467 -7.20 -18.67 -54.77
C ASP A 467 -7.90 -19.55 -53.72
N PHE A 468 -8.41 -20.70 -54.17
CA PHE A 468 -9.08 -21.69 -53.32
C PHE A 468 -8.12 -22.46 -52.39
N SER A 469 -6.80 -22.39 -52.62
CA SER A 469 -5.80 -23.25 -51.96
C SER A 469 -5.78 -23.11 -50.43
N ALA A 470 -6.05 -21.91 -49.89
CA ALA A 470 -6.12 -21.67 -48.45
C ALA A 470 -7.36 -22.32 -47.79
N MET A 471 -8.49 -22.35 -48.50
CA MET A 471 -9.76 -22.91 -48.02
C MET A 471 -9.85 -24.43 -48.22
N ALA A 472 -9.18 -24.97 -49.25
CA ALA A 472 -9.26 -26.38 -49.64
C ALA A 472 -9.05 -27.43 -48.51
N PRO A 473 -8.16 -27.24 -47.52
CA PRO A 473 -7.95 -28.24 -46.45
C PRO A 473 -9.17 -28.48 -45.56
N TYR A 474 -10.03 -27.47 -45.40
CA TYR A 474 -11.16 -27.44 -44.47
C TYR A 474 -12.43 -28.11 -45.01
N ILE A 475 -12.44 -28.54 -46.28
CA ILE A 475 -13.61 -29.09 -46.96
C ILE A 475 -13.31 -30.53 -47.43
N ASP A 476 -14.27 -31.44 -47.31
CA ASP A 476 -14.16 -32.80 -47.85
C ASP A 476 -14.17 -32.76 -49.38
N SER A 477 -13.04 -33.11 -50.00
CA SER A 477 -12.83 -33.05 -51.46
C SER A 477 -13.73 -33.98 -52.27
N ASN A 478 -14.38 -34.95 -51.61
CA ASN A 478 -15.33 -35.87 -52.23
C ASN A 478 -16.74 -35.29 -52.34
N GLN A 479 -17.04 -34.19 -51.64
CA GLN A 479 -18.40 -33.63 -51.52
C GLN A 479 -18.69 -32.58 -52.61
N PRO A 480 -19.97 -32.40 -53.01
CA PRO A 480 -20.36 -31.40 -54.01
C PRO A 480 -19.92 -29.98 -53.66
N VAL A 481 -19.96 -29.63 -52.37
CA VAL A 481 -19.62 -28.29 -51.85
C VAL A 481 -18.17 -27.88 -52.15
N TYR A 482 -17.23 -28.83 -52.21
CA TYR A 482 -15.84 -28.57 -52.59
C TYR A 482 -15.73 -28.05 -54.05
N LYS A 483 -16.43 -28.71 -54.97
CA LYS A 483 -16.45 -28.32 -56.39
C LYS A 483 -17.17 -26.99 -56.60
N GLN A 484 -18.28 -26.77 -55.90
CA GLN A 484 -19.05 -25.52 -55.93
C GLN A 484 -18.21 -24.33 -55.44
N LEU A 485 -17.63 -24.42 -54.25
CA LEU A 485 -16.83 -23.34 -53.66
C LEU A 485 -15.54 -23.08 -54.46
N LYS A 486 -14.85 -24.12 -54.94
CA LYS A 486 -13.69 -23.96 -55.82
C LYS A 486 -14.07 -23.23 -57.11
N SER A 487 -15.15 -23.64 -57.78
CA SER A 487 -15.63 -22.99 -58.99
C SER A 487 -15.99 -21.51 -58.74
N TYR A 488 -16.74 -21.22 -57.68
CA TYR A 488 -17.11 -19.86 -57.31
C TYR A 488 -15.88 -18.99 -57.04
N ILE A 489 -14.97 -19.42 -56.16
CA ILE A 489 -13.76 -18.66 -55.79
C ILE A 489 -12.85 -18.43 -57.00
N THR A 490 -12.56 -19.46 -57.80
CA THR A 490 -11.78 -19.29 -59.04
C THR A 490 -12.47 -18.35 -60.02
N SER A 491 -13.80 -18.27 -60.05
CA SER A 491 -14.53 -17.31 -60.89
C SER A 491 -14.40 -15.85 -60.46
N LEU A 492 -13.90 -15.55 -59.25
CA LEU A 492 -13.65 -14.19 -58.75
C LEU A 492 -12.27 -13.67 -59.13
N ALA A 493 -11.34 -14.56 -59.50
CA ALA A 493 -9.95 -14.24 -59.80
C ALA A 493 -9.83 -13.13 -60.86
N GLY A 494 -9.15 -12.03 -60.51
CA GLY A 494 -8.92 -10.89 -61.40
C GLY A 494 -10.08 -9.91 -61.57
N LYS A 495 -11.27 -10.16 -61.00
CA LYS A 495 -12.48 -9.31 -61.22
C LYS A 495 -12.52 -8.00 -60.43
N ASN A 496 -11.53 -7.69 -59.60
CA ASN A 496 -11.46 -6.48 -58.77
C ASN A 496 -12.74 -6.27 -57.92
N VAL A 497 -13.18 -7.34 -57.26
CA VAL A 497 -14.24 -7.33 -56.25
C VAL A 497 -13.62 -7.53 -54.85
N SER A 498 -14.34 -7.19 -53.79
CA SER A 498 -13.91 -7.47 -52.42
C SER A 498 -15.04 -7.96 -51.51
N PHE A 499 -14.66 -8.65 -50.44
CA PHE A 499 -15.56 -9.18 -49.42
C PHE A 499 -15.02 -8.81 -48.04
N ALA A 500 -15.70 -7.88 -47.36
CA ALA A 500 -15.45 -7.52 -45.96
C ALA A 500 -16.28 -8.42 -45.04
N ASN A 501 -15.70 -8.85 -43.91
CA ASN A 501 -16.38 -9.67 -42.90
C ASN A 501 -16.78 -8.75 -41.74
N ASP A 502 -18.08 -8.46 -41.62
CA ASP A 502 -18.60 -7.41 -40.73
C ASP A 502 -18.92 -7.97 -39.35
N GLN A 503 -19.60 -9.12 -39.30
CA GLN A 503 -19.91 -9.84 -38.07
C GLN A 503 -19.92 -11.35 -38.31
N PHE A 504 -19.34 -12.09 -37.37
CA PHE A 504 -19.39 -13.54 -37.39
C PHE A 504 -19.71 -14.12 -36.01
N LEU A 505 -20.77 -14.92 -35.90
CA LEU A 505 -21.20 -15.55 -34.65
C LEU A 505 -21.62 -17.01 -34.85
N VAL A 506 -21.03 -17.92 -34.07
CA VAL A 506 -21.58 -19.27 -33.86
C VAL A 506 -22.70 -19.16 -32.83
N THR A 507 -23.90 -19.57 -33.21
CA THR A 507 -25.10 -19.46 -32.36
C THR A 507 -25.38 -20.75 -31.60
N LYS A 508 -25.05 -21.91 -32.17
CA LYS A 508 -25.24 -23.25 -31.59
C LYS A 508 -24.26 -24.24 -32.22
N THR A 509 -23.90 -25.27 -31.47
CA THR A 509 -23.21 -26.47 -31.97
C THR A 509 -23.98 -27.70 -31.52
N GLU A 510 -24.21 -28.65 -32.42
CA GLU A 510 -24.77 -29.98 -32.10
C GLU A 510 -23.77 -31.07 -32.49
N SER A 511 -23.76 -32.18 -31.74
CA SER A 511 -22.96 -33.37 -32.00
C SER A 511 -23.86 -34.58 -32.23
N HIS A 512 -23.46 -35.46 -33.15
CA HIS A 512 -24.20 -36.66 -33.55
C HIS A 512 -23.37 -37.91 -33.28
N ASP A 513 -24.02 -39.02 -32.88
CA ASP A 513 -23.38 -40.30 -32.48
C ASP A 513 -22.43 -40.91 -33.53
N ASN A 514 -22.54 -40.48 -34.78
CA ASN A 514 -21.70 -40.91 -35.92
C ASN A 514 -20.39 -40.11 -36.08
N GLY A 515 -20.05 -39.20 -35.16
CA GLY A 515 -18.84 -38.36 -35.26
C GLY A 515 -18.97 -37.20 -36.27
N THR A 516 -20.20 -36.74 -36.50
CA THR A 516 -20.49 -35.50 -37.23
C THR A 516 -21.05 -34.44 -36.29
N TYR A 517 -20.91 -33.17 -36.70
CA TYR A 517 -21.22 -32.00 -35.90
C TYR A 517 -21.87 -30.93 -36.78
N ASP A 518 -22.92 -30.28 -36.28
CA ASP A 518 -23.58 -29.16 -36.95
C ASP A 518 -23.26 -27.84 -36.25
N ILE A 519 -22.66 -26.90 -36.98
CA ILE A 519 -22.34 -25.56 -36.48
C ILE A 519 -23.33 -24.56 -37.08
N TYR A 520 -24.18 -23.99 -36.22
CA TYR A 520 -25.19 -22.99 -36.56
C TYR A 520 -24.61 -21.59 -36.45
N THR A 521 -24.93 -20.72 -37.41
CA THR A 521 -24.23 -19.44 -37.57
C THR A 521 -25.16 -18.29 -37.94
N ASN A 522 -24.74 -17.08 -37.56
CA ASN A 522 -25.23 -15.82 -38.11
C ASN A 522 -24.01 -15.07 -38.69
N GLU A 523 -24.09 -14.71 -39.96
CA GLU A 523 -22.98 -14.18 -40.76
C GLU A 523 -23.41 -12.85 -41.40
N VAL A 524 -22.67 -11.78 -41.13
CA VAL A 524 -22.86 -10.49 -41.82
C VAL A 524 -21.58 -10.15 -42.56
N TYR A 525 -21.68 -9.93 -43.87
CA TYR A 525 -20.53 -9.58 -44.70
C TYR A 525 -20.95 -8.65 -45.85
N THR A 526 -20.07 -7.71 -46.19
CA THR A 526 -20.29 -6.78 -47.29
C THR A 526 -19.48 -7.20 -48.51
N PHE A 527 -20.16 -7.38 -49.64
CA PHE A 527 -19.54 -7.54 -50.95
C PHE A 527 -19.50 -6.19 -51.65
N THR A 528 -18.36 -5.86 -52.26
CA THR A 528 -18.20 -4.68 -53.11
C THR A 528 -17.77 -5.13 -54.51
N ASP A 529 -18.48 -4.65 -55.52
CA ASP A 529 -18.27 -5.07 -56.91
C ASP A 529 -17.13 -4.29 -57.63
N SER A 530 -16.96 -4.52 -58.92
CA SER A 530 -15.93 -3.86 -59.74
C SER A 530 -16.15 -2.37 -60.00
N TYR A 531 -17.28 -1.82 -59.58
CA TYR A 531 -17.70 -0.42 -59.72
C TYR A 531 -17.81 0.30 -58.36
N ASP A 532 -17.23 -0.30 -57.31
CA ASP A 532 -17.31 0.13 -55.91
C ASP A 532 -18.74 0.08 -55.29
N ALA A 533 -19.72 -0.53 -55.98
CA ALA A 533 -21.08 -0.70 -55.45
C ALA A 533 -21.13 -1.80 -54.39
N SER A 534 -21.68 -1.50 -53.21
CA SER A 534 -21.64 -2.39 -52.05
C SER A 534 -23.02 -2.97 -51.69
N THR A 535 -23.04 -4.26 -51.34
CA THR A 535 -24.22 -4.99 -50.86
C THR A 535 -23.86 -5.76 -49.61
N GLN A 536 -24.58 -5.49 -48.52
CA GLN A 536 -24.47 -6.27 -47.29
C GLN A 536 -25.36 -7.51 -47.39
N PHE A 537 -24.77 -8.64 -47.03
CA PHE A 537 -25.42 -9.93 -46.90
C PHE A 537 -25.52 -10.28 -45.42
N LYS A 538 -26.72 -10.66 -44.96
CA LYS A 538 -26.94 -11.27 -43.63
C LYS A 538 -27.48 -12.69 -43.85
N LYS A 539 -26.77 -13.70 -43.36
CA LYS A 539 -27.08 -15.11 -43.61
C LYS A 539 -27.11 -15.93 -42.34
N GLU A 540 -28.03 -16.88 -42.29
CA GLU A 540 -28.10 -17.90 -41.25
C GLU A 540 -27.79 -19.25 -41.89
N ARG A 541 -26.84 -20.00 -41.33
CA ARG A 541 -26.32 -21.23 -41.96
C ARG A 541 -26.10 -22.36 -40.96
N ILE A 542 -26.11 -23.58 -41.50
CA ILE A 542 -25.68 -24.80 -40.81
C ILE A 542 -24.49 -25.37 -41.59
N TYR A 543 -23.38 -25.55 -40.89
CA TYR A 543 -22.17 -26.20 -41.40
C TYR A 543 -22.09 -27.62 -40.86
N HIS A 544 -22.25 -28.58 -41.75
CA HIS A 544 -22.13 -30.01 -41.45
C HIS A 544 -20.65 -30.37 -41.49
N VAL A 545 -20.10 -30.85 -40.38
CA VAL A 545 -18.67 -31.14 -40.21
C VAL A 545 -18.48 -32.60 -39.81
N LYS A 546 -17.45 -33.26 -40.35
CA LYS A 546 -17.04 -34.62 -39.95
C LYS A 546 -15.59 -34.63 -39.47
N ILE A 547 -15.25 -35.67 -38.70
CA ILE A 547 -13.85 -36.08 -38.48
C ILE A 547 -13.34 -36.78 -39.75
N ALA A 548 -12.14 -36.41 -40.20
CA ALA A 548 -11.51 -36.88 -41.44
C ALA A 548 -10.12 -37.51 -41.22
N GLY A 549 -9.81 -37.87 -39.98
CA GLY A 549 -8.52 -38.36 -39.51
C GLY A 549 -8.29 -37.93 -38.07
N LYS A 550 -7.17 -38.34 -37.46
CA LYS A 550 -6.82 -37.88 -36.11
C LYS A 550 -6.73 -36.36 -36.10
N ASP A 551 -7.51 -35.74 -35.22
CA ASP A 551 -7.56 -34.31 -34.92
C ASP A 551 -7.83 -33.40 -36.15
N LYS A 552 -8.46 -33.94 -37.22
CA LYS A 552 -8.77 -33.19 -38.45
C LYS A 552 -10.28 -33.15 -38.73
N LEU A 553 -10.86 -31.96 -38.63
CA LEU A 553 -12.24 -31.66 -39.02
C LEU A 553 -12.32 -31.24 -40.51
N GLN A 554 -13.43 -31.57 -41.18
CA GLN A 554 -13.75 -31.10 -42.53
C GLN A 554 -15.26 -30.88 -42.73
N ILE A 555 -15.62 -29.78 -43.41
CA ILE A 555 -16.99 -29.47 -43.81
C ILE A 555 -17.41 -30.39 -44.97
N THR A 556 -18.58 -31.01 -44.84
CA THR A 556 -19.18 -31.90 -45.85
C THR A 556 -20.32 -31.25 -46.63
N LYS A 557 -21.08 -30.37 -45.97
CA LYS A 557 -22.27 -29.69 -46.52
C LYS A 557 -22.44 -28.33 -45.83
N ILE A 558 -23.03 -27.38 -46.54
CA ILE A 558 -23.42 -26.06 -46.01
C ILE A 558 -24.86 -25.83 -46.42
N ASP A 559 -25.77 -25.73 -45.45
CA ASP A 559 -27.14 -25.26 -45.69
C ASP A 559 -27.24 -23.77 -45.37
N THR A 560 -28.04 -23.03 -46.14
CA THR A 560 -28.38 -21.63 -45.85
C THR A 560 -29.88 -21.56 -45.56
N LEU A 561 -30.22 -21.12 -44.35
CA LEU A 561 -31.59 -21.00 -43.85
C LEU A 561 -32.21 -19.67 -44.26
N THR A 562 -31.42 -18.60 -44.15
CA THR A 562 -31.81 -17.20 -44.43
C THR A 562 -30.72 -16.52 -45.24
N ASP A 563 -31.12 -15.70 -46.23
CA ASP A 563 -30.22 -14.95 -47.12
C ASP A 563 -30.81 -13.54 -47.36
N GLU A 564 -30.64 -12.63 -46.39
CA GLU A 564 -31.01 -11.22 -46.54
C GLU A 564 -29.93 -10.47 -47.31
N GLN A 565 -30.34 -9.62 -48.25
CA GLN A 565 -29.45 -8.80 -49.09
C GLN A 565 -29.95 -7.37 -49.09
N LYS A 566 -29.06 -6.41 -48.80
CA LYS A 566 -29.38 -4.98 -48.72
C LYS A 566 -28.29 -4.17 -49.43
N PRO A 567 -28.63 -3.31 -50.41
CA PRO A 567 -27.68 -2.31 -50.89
C PRO A 567 -27.15 -1.47 -49.74
N VAL A 568 -25.87 -1.11 -49.79
CA VAL A 568 -25.29 -0.09 -48.91
C VAL A 568 -25.34 1.21 -49.70
N GLU A 569 -26.32 2.05 -49.39
CA GLU A 569 -26.43 3.41 -49.94
C GLU A 569 -25.31 4.31 -49.35
N GLU A 570 -24.83 5.30 -50.13
CA GLU A 570 -23.70 6.19 -49.77
C GLU A 570 -24.03 7.24 -48.69
#